data_AF-A0A1U7H620-F1
#
_entry.id   AF-A0A1U7H620-F1
#
_cell.length_a   1.000
_cell.length_b   1.000
_cell.length_c   1.000
_cell.angle_alpha   90.00
_cell.angle_beta   90.00
_cell.angle_gamma   90.00
#
_symmetry.space_group_name_H-M   'P 1'
#
loop_
_entity.id
_entity.type
_entity.pdbx_description
1 polymer ?
#
loop_
_entity_poly.entity_id
_entity_poly.type
_entity_poly.pdbx_seq_one_letter_code
_entity_poly.pdbx_strand_id
1 'polypeptide(L)' 'MVHTYEVLVDIREYSDQLSNSFQRGTARYEIDAESREKADGMAFKQAKTDHPKGIEYDIRVTRLLR' A
#
# COMPACT_ATOMS: atom_id res chain seq x y z
N MET A 1 -4.33 6.25 21.32
CA MET A 1 -2.95 6.76 21.18
C MET A 1 -2.54 6.51 19.74
N VAL A 2 -1.89 7.47 19.08
CA VAL A 2 -1.48 7.35 17.68
C VAL A 2 -0.03 6.85 17.63
N HIS A 3 0.23 5.90 16.75
CA HIS A 3 1.52 5.29 16.51
C HIS A 3 1.88 5.38 15.04
N THR A 4 3.19 5.44 14.75
CA THR A 4 3.69 5.39 13.38
C THR A 4 3.94 3.94 13.00
N TYR A 5 3.26 3.46 11.96
CA TYR A 5 3.42 2.12 11.41
C TYR A 5 4.21 2.16 10.10
N GLU A 6 5.14 1.24 9.95
CA GLU A 6 5.67 0.89 8.63
C GLU A 6 4.71 -0.08 7.96
N VAL A 7 4.28 0.27 6.75
CA VAL A 7 3.40 -0.56 5.93
C VAL A 7 4.03 -0.76 4.56
N LEU A 8 4.23 -2.02 4.18
CA LEU A 8 4.63 -2.40 2.83
C LEU A 8 3.40 -2.78 2.03
N VAL A 9 3.29 -2.29 0.82
CA VAL A 9 2.18 -2.58 -0.10
C VAL A 9 2.76 -3.14 -1.38
N ASP A 10 2.52 -4.42 -1.63
CA ASP A 10 2.84 -5.04 -2.90
C ASP A 10 1.72 -4.73 -3.89
N ILE A 11 2.09 -4.09 -5.00
CA ILE A 11 1.17 -3.56 -5.98
C ILE A 11 1.39 -4.33 -7.27
N ARG A 12 0.30 -4.80 -7.85
CA ARG A 12 0.26 -5.28 -9.21
C ARG A 12 -0.49 -4.28 -10.05
N GLU A 13 0.10 -3.79 -11.14
CA GLU A 13 -0.49 -2.77 -12.01
C GLU A 13 -0.34 -3.16 -13.48
N TYR A 14 -1.28 -2.74 -14.32
CA TYR A 14 -1.14 -2.92 -15.76
C TYR A 14 -0.14 -1.92 -16.32
N SER A 15 0.87 -2.42 -17.05
CA SER A 15 1.87 -1.58 -17.69
C SER A 15 1.29 -0.77 -18.86
N ASP A 16 0.30 -1.31 -19.57
CA ASP A 16 -0.37 -0.63 -20.68
C ASP A 16 -1.80 -1.16 -20.88
N GLN A 17 -2.70 -0.32 -21.38
CA GLN A 17 -4.13 -0.62 -21.57
C GLN A 17 -4.39 -1.65 -22.68
N LEU A 18 -3.41 -1.86 -23.56
CA LEU A 18 -3.48 -2.74 -24.74
C LEU A 18 -2.76 -4.08 -24.57
N SER A 19 -2.02 -4.28 -23.48
CA SER A 19 -1.25 -5.50 -23.27
C SER A 19 -1.63 -6.14 -21.94
N ASN A 20 -1.78 -7.46 -21.91
CA ASN A 20 -1.95 -8.24 -20.67
C ASN A 20 -0.68 -8.25 -19.79
N SER A 21 0.28 -7.36 -20.06
CA SER A 21 1.49 -7.22 -19.27
C SER A 21 1.15 -6.49 -17.97
N PHE A 22 1.62 -7.05 -16.86
CA PHE A 22 1.49 -6.47 -15.54
C PHE A 22 2.87 -6.28 -14.96
N GLN A 23 3.05 -5.18 -14.24
CA GLN A 23 4.21 -4.90 -13.43
C GLN A 23 3.88 -5.18 -11.97
N ARG A 24 4.90 -5.56 -11.22
CA ARG A 24 4.83 -5.74 -9.78
C ARG A 24 5.82 -4.80 -9.13
N GLY A 25 5.36 -4.05 -8.14
CA GLY A 25 6.18 -3.16 -7.34
C GLY A 25 5.85 -3.33 -5.87
N THR A 26 6.73 -2.84 -5.00
CA THR A 26 6.46 -2.76 -3.56
C THR A 26 6.66 -1.31 -3.15
N ALA A 27 5.61 -0.71 -2.61
CA ALA A 27 5.65 0.62 -2.01
C ALA A 27 5.81 0.50 -0.49
N ARG A 28 6.51 1.46 0.11
CA ARG A 28 6.69 1.55 1.57
C ARG A 28 6.08 2.86 2.05
N TYR A 29 5.20 2.76 3.03
CA TYR A 29 4.52 3.87 3.66
C TYR A 29 4.81 3.92 5.16
N GLU A 30 4.94 5.14 5.68
CA GLU A 30 4.91 5.41 7.10
C GLU A 30 3.54 6.03 7.40
N ILE A 31 2.74 5.36 8.23
CA ILE A 31 1.35 5.70 8.47
C ILE A 31 1.13 5.91 9.96
N ASP A 32 0.74 7.13 10.33
CA ASP A 32 0.31 7.44 11.69
C ASP A 32 -1.14 6.99 11.90
N ALA A 33 -1.35 6.00 12.78
CA ALA A 33 -2.65 5.42 13.03
C ALA A 33 -2.86 5.08 14.51
N GLU A 34 -4.11 5.00 14.93
CA GLU A 34 -4.44 4.57 16.30
C GLU A 34 -4.37 3.05 16.48
N SER A 35 -4.38 2.29 15.38
CA SER A 35 -4.29 0.83 15.37
C SER A 35 -3.74 0.31 14.05
N ARG A 36 -3.35 -0.97 14.03
CA ARG A 36 -2.86 -1.66 12.82
C ARG A 36 -3.92 -1.72 11.72
N GLU A 37 -5.18 -1.96 12.08
CA GLU A 37 -6.30 -2.03 11.14
C GLU A 37 -6.56 -0.67 10.46
N LYS A 38 -6.40 0.42 11.22
CA LYS A 38 -6.48 1.77 10.63
C LYS A 38 -5.29 2.06 9.73
N ALA A 39 -4.08 1.63 10.12
CA ALA A 39 -2.88 1.79 9.30
C ALA A 39 -3.01 1.06 7.96
N ASP A 40 -3.56 -0.16 7.98
CA ASP A 40 -3.85 -0.96 6.80
C ASP A 40 -4.78 -0.23 5.82
N GLY A 41 -5.94 0.21 6.30
CA GLY A 41 -6.91 0.94 5.47
C GLY A 41 -6.39 2.28 4.94
N MET A 42 -5.50 2.96 5.67
CA MET A 42 -4.87 4.20 5.21
C MET A 42 -3.78 3.94 4.17
N ALA A 43 -2.94 2.92 4.37
CA ALA A 43 -1.95 2.49 3.39
C ALA A 43 -2.62 2.06 2.07
N PHE A 44 -3.75 1.36 2.12
CA PHE A 44 -4.53 1.01 0.93
C PHE A 44 -4.94 2.26 0.13
N LYS A 45 -5.52 3.25 0.81
CA LYS A 45 -6.00 4.48 0.17
C LYS A 45 -4.85 5.26 -0.46
N GLN A 46 -3.71 5.34 0.23
CA GLN A 46 -2.52 6.00 -0.29
C GLN A 46 -1.99 5.26 -1.53
N ALA A 47 -1.79 3.94 -1.43
CA ALA A 47 -1.32 3.11 -2.53
C ALA A 47 -2.23 3.20 -3.77
N LYS A 48 -3.55 3.21 -3.57
CA LYS A 48 -4.52 3.38 -4.66
C LYS A 48 -4.47 4.77 -5.31
N THR A 49 -4.10 5.80 -4.54
CA THR A 49 -3.94 7.17 -5.06
C THR A 49 -2.65 7.30 -5.86
N ASP A 50 -1.55 6.72 -5.37
CA ASP A 50 -0.25 6.75 -6.02
C ASP A 50 -0.20 5.84 -7.26
N HIS A 51 -0.90 4.70 -7.21
CA HIS A 51 -0.97 3.70 -8.28
C HIS A 51 -2.41 3.48 -8.75
N PRO A 52 -3.07 4.45 -9.40
CA PRO A 52 -4.49 4.35 -9.76
C PRO A 52 -4.81 3.21 -10.75
N LYS A 53 -3.78 2.68 -11.44
CA LYS A 53 -3.88 1.53 -12.35
C LYS A 53 -3.60 0.18 -11.66
N GLY A 54 -3.40 0.17 -10.36
CA GLY A 54 -3.19 -1.05 -9.58
C GLY A 54 -4.46 -1.91 -9.57
N ILE A 55 -4.29 -3.19 -9.91
CA ILE A 55 -5.33 -4.22 -9.92
C ILE A 55 -5.41 -5.00 -8.62
N GLU A 56 -4.29 -5.06 -7.89
CA GLU A 56 -4.15 -5.80 -6.65
C GLU A 56 -3.20 -5.03 -5.74
N TYR A 57 -3.55 -4.98 -4.46
CA TYR A 57 -2.77 -4.33 -3.40
C TYR A 57 -2.75 -5.29 -2.23
N ASP A 58 -1.60 -5.90 -1.98
CA ASP A 58 -1.38 -6.75 -0.81
C ASP A 58 -0.65 -5.95 0.26
N ILE A 59 -1.29 -5.76 1.41
CA ILE A 59 -0.84 -4.80 2.42
C ILE A 59 -0.31 -5.56 3.63
N ARG A 60 0.89 -5.18 4.05
CA ARG A 60 1.60 -5.81 5.17
C ARG A 60 2.07 -4.73 6.13
N VAL A 61 1.37 -4.60 7.26
CA VAL A 61 1.79 -3.76 8.39
C VAL A 61 2.93 -4.48 9.12
N THR A 62 4.17 -4.04 8.89
CA THR A 62 5.38 -4.77 9.31
C THR A 62 5.80 -4.41 10.73
N ARG A 63 5.92 -3.12 11.04
CA ARG A 63 6.55 -2.65 12.30
C ARG A 63 5.84 -1.44 12.88
N LEU A 64 5.80 -1.37 14.21
CA LEU A 64 5.56 -0.13 14.95
C LEU A 64 6.89 0.62 14.99
N LEU A 65 6.98 1.78 14.37
CA LEU A 65 8.19 2.61 14.40
C LEU A 65 8.24 3.44 15.68
N ARG A 66 7.11 4.03 16.10
CA ARG A 66 7.00 4.92 17.27
C ARG A 66 5.60 4.88 17.87
#